data_AF-A0A8C7QDL3-F1
#
_entry.id   AF-A0A8C7QDL3-F1
#
_cell.length_a   1.000
_cell.length_b   1.000
_cell.length_c   1.000
_cell.angle_alpha   90.00
_cell.angle_beta   90.00
_cell.angle_gamma   90.00
#
_symmetry.space_group_name_H-M   'P 1'
#
loop_
_entity.id
_entity.type
_entity.pdbx_description
1 polymer ?
#
loop_
_entity_poly.entity_id
_entity_poly.type
_entity_poly.pdbx_seq_one_letter_code
_entity_poly.pdbx_strand_id
1 'polypeptide(L)'
;MKRMAMTLDEFTRSVDAKSLPRVLQMQSGYYFQGSVYELYGREGSFSCGELLKIIGISVTRLIVELQSEGSKSITVDLSLDYPGLFRIVDDKRPYTSIQEIVDSVRISPECLGQPEFYCPEKLQLPEGTIQAEESFRLTAIRTEHGDSHVDCEVTRKDSKHIFTVKLSHTGEFYECADDQFYTLGELVEWKMRKGRKRTVTWLC
;
A
#
# COMPACT_ATOMS: atom_id res chain seq x y z
N MET A 1 -27.52 -9.60 3.23
CA MET A 1 -26.35 -9.37 2.35
C MET A 1 -26.84 -9.19 0.93
N LYS A 2 -26.68 -7.99 0.36
CA LYS A 2 -27.02 -7.72 -1.04
C LYS A 2 -25.93 -8.37 -1.90
N ARG A 3 -26.27 -9.38 -2.71
CA ARG A 3 -25.33 -9.99 -3.66
C ARG A 3 -25.18 -9.03 -4.84
N MET A 4 -24.01 -8.42 -4.99
CA MET A 4 -23.68 -7.62 -6.16
C MET A 4 -23.04 -8.55 -7.19
N ALA A 5 -23.66 -8.67 -8.35
CA ALA A 5 -23.04 -9.32 -9.50
C ALA A 5 -22.14 -8.30 -10.21
N MET A 6 -20.91 -8.68 -10.52
CA MET A 6 -19.96 -7.91 -11.32
C MET A 6 -19.08 -8.87 -12.10
N THR A 7 -18.42 -8.38 -13.14
CA THR A 7 -17.46 -9.19 -13.90
C THR A 7 -16.18 -9.45 -13.08
N LEU A 8 -15.41 -10.48 -13.46
CA LEU A 8 -14.13 -10.75 -12.80
C LEU A 8 -13.13 -9.59 -13.02
N ASP A 9 -13.14 -8.96 -14.20
CA ASP A 9 -12.32 -7.77 -14.50
C ASP A 9 -12.70 -6.60 -13.58
N GLU A 10 -13.97 -6.24 -13.48
CA GLU A 10 -14.44 -5.18 -12.56
C GLU A 10 -14.09 -5.50 -11.10
N PHE A 11 -14.23 -6.77 -10.69
CA PHE A 11 -13.80 -7.21 -9.36
C PHE A 11 -12.31 -6.97 -9.15
N THR A 12 -11.44 -7.43 -10.06
CA THR A 12 -9.98 -7.25 -9.93
C THR A 12 -9.54 -5.79 -9.88
N ARG A 13 -10.22 -4.89 -10.61
CA ARG A 13 -9.91 -3.46 -10.60
C ARG A 13 -10.39 -2.71 -9.35
N SER A 14 -11.43 -3.23 -8.69
CA SER A 14 -12.10 -2.54 -7.56
C SER A 14 -11.84 -3.19 -6.20
N VAL A 15 -11.34 -4.41 -6.16
CA VAL A 15 -11.12 -5.15 -4.91
C VAL A 15 -10.08 -4.43 -4.05
N ASP A 16 -10.46 -4.14 -2.82
CA ASP A 16 -9.51 -3.64 -1.83
C ASP A 16 -8.72 -4.80 -1.23
N ALA A 17 -7.39 -4.76 -1.32
CA ALA A 17 -6.52 -5.83 -0.82
C ALA A 17 -6.75 -6.13 0.66
N LYS A 18 -7.08 -5.11 1.48
CA LYS A 18 -7.41 -5.26 2.92
C LYS A 18 -8.67 -6.08 3.17
N SER A 19 -9.54 -6.21 2.17
CA SER A 19 -10.79 -6.95 2.29
C SER A 19 -10.69 -8.43 1.91
N LEU A 20 -9.49 -8.89 1.59
CA LEU A 20 -9.21 -10.30 1.30
C LEU A 20 -8.97 -11.08 2.61
N PRO A 21 -9.32 -12.37 2.68
CA PRO A 21 -9.80 -13.20 1.57
C PRO A 21 -11.28 -12.97 1.22
N ARG A 22 -11.64 -13.15 -0.06
CA ARG A 22 -13.04 -13.12 -0.53
C ARG A 22 -13.39 -14.41 -1.26
N VAL A 23 -14.63 -14.88 -1.08
CA VAL A 23 -15.18 -16.01 -1.83
C VAL A 23 -16.13 -15.48 -2.90
N LEU A 24 -15.84 -15.81 -4.15
CA LEU A 24 -16.66 -15.49 -5.31
C LEU A 24 -17.38 -16.74 -5.77
N GLN A 25 -18.65 -16.63 -6.17
CA GLN A 25 -19.37 -17.70 -6.82
C GLN A 25 -19.56 -17.37 -8.29
N MET A 26 -19.08 -18.23 -9.18
CA MET A 26 -19.22 -18.03 -10.62
C MET A 26 -20.68 -18.20 -11.01
N GLN A 27 -21.27 -17.18 -11.60
CA GLN A 27 -22.67 -17.22 -12.05
C GLN A 27 -22.74 -17.54 -13.55
N SER A 28 -22.05 -16.75 -14.36
CA SER A 28 -21.98 -16.90 -15.81
C SER A 28 -20.81 -16.10 -16.36
N GLY A 29 -20.38 -16.40 -17.59
CA GLY A 29 -19.31 -15.67 -18.25
C GLY A 29 -18.81 -16.41 -19.49
N TYR A 30 -17.89 -15.76 -20.21
CA TYR A 30 -17.15 -16.34 -21.32
C TYR A 30 -15.66 -16.11 -21.08
N TYR A 31 -14.82 -17.02 -21.57
CA TYR A 31 -13.36 -16.90 -21.53
C TYR A 31 -12.90 -16.27 -22.84
N PHE A 32 -11.97 -15.31 -22.76
CA PHE A 32 -11.25 -14.88 -23.96
C PHE A 32 -10.25 -15.97 -24.37
N GLN A 33 -9.84 -15.98 -25.63
CA GLN A 33 -8.83 -16.93 -26.10
C GLN A 33 -7.55 -16.81 -25.26
N GLY A 34 -7.06 -17.93 -24.72
CA GLY A 34 -5.92 -17.96 -23.80
C GLY A 34 -6.23 -17.65 -22.33
N SER A 35 -7.51 -17.55 -21.95
CA SER A 35 -7.94 -17.25 -20.56
C SER A 35 -8.28 -18.50 -19.73
N VAL A 36 -8.16 -19.69 -20.31
CA VAL A 36 -8.26 -20.95 -19.56
C VAL A 36 -6.98 -21.12 -18.75
N TYR A 37 -7.12 -21.46 -17.47
CA TYR A 37 -5.97 -21.67 -16.61
C TYR A 37 -5.41 -23.07 -16.83
N GLU A 38 -4.11 -23.26 -16.73
CA GLU A 38 -3.51 -24.59 -16.76
C GLU A 38 -3.14 -25.02 -15.34
N LEU A 39 -3.66 -26.17 -14.90
CA LEU A 39 -3.23 -26.83 -13.67
C LEU A 39 -2.70 -28.22 -14.02
N TYR A 40 -1.42 -28.45 -13.77
CA TYR A 40 -0.77 -29.75 -13.98
C TYR A 40 -0.91 -30.30 -15.40
N GLY A 41 -0.70 -29.47 -16.43
CA GLY A 41 -0.82 -29.90 -17.84
C GLY A 41 -2.26 -30.02 -18.34
N ARG A 42 -3.25 -29.52 -17.59
CA ARG A 42 -4.66 -29.53 -17.99
C ARG A 42 -5.22 -28.12 -18.01
N GLU A 43 -5.71 -27.72 -19.17
CA GLU A 43 -6.54 -26.53 -19.30
C GLU A 43 -7.86 -26.73 -18.53
N GLY A 44 -8.17 -25.76 -17.69
CA GLY A 44 -9.35 -25.73 -16.84
C GLY A 44 -10.10 -24.41 -17.01
N SER A 45 -11.42 -24.49 -16.89
CA SER A 45 -12.32 -23.36 -16.89
C SER A 45 -13.19 -23.43 -15.65
N PHE A 46 -13.55 -22.29 -15.07
CA PHE A 46 -14.55 -22.26 -14.02
C PHE A 46 -15.96 -22.48 -14.58
N SER A 47 -16.70 -23.38 -13.95
CA SER A 47 -18.09 -23.70 -14.26
C SER A 47 -19.06 -22.84 -13.44
N CYS A 48 -20.31 -22.71 -13.92
CA CYS A 48 -21.39 -22.09 -13.13
C CYS A 48 -21.54 -22.80 -11.77
N GLY A 49 -21.62 -22.02 -10.70
CA GLY A 49 -21.76 -22.50 -9.33
C GLY A 49 -20.44 -22.72 -8.59
N GLU A 50 -19.30 -22.76 -9.27
CA GLU A 50 -17.99 -22.95 -8.63
C GLU A 50 -17.62 -21.77 -7.74
N LEU A 51 -16.88 -22.07 -6.68
CA LEU A 51 -16.42 -21.11 -5.69
C LEU A 51 -14.93 -20.85 -5.85
N LEU A 52 -14.57 -19.58 -6.01
CA LEU A 52 -13.18 -19.13 -6.06
C LEU A 52 -12.87 -18.34 -4.79
N LYS A 53 -11.85 -18.78 -4.04
CA LYS A 53 -11.35 -18.04 -2.88
C LYS A 53 -10.13 -17.22 -3.29
N ILE A 54 -10.31 -15.91 -3.36
CA ILE A 54 -9.22 -14.96 -3.58
C ILE A 54 -8.58 -14.69 -2.22
N ILE A 55 -7.32 -15.07 -2.07
CA ILE A 55 -6.57 -14.96 -0.81
C ILE A 55 -5.60 -13.78 -0.77
N GLY A 56 -5.23 -13.23 -1.93
CA GLY A 56 -4.26 -12.15 -2.04
C GLY A 56 -4.20 -11.59 -3.46
N ILE A 57 -3.48 -10.50 -3.61
CA ILE A 57 -3.15 -9.85 -4.89
C ILE A 57 -1.64 -9.71 -4.93
N SER A 58 -1.03 -10.09 -6.04
CA SER A 58 0.39 -9.88 -6.32
C SER A 58 0.52 -8.99 -7.55
N VAL A 59 1.30 -7.92 -7.44
CA VAL A 59 1.74 -7.15 -8.59
C VAL A 59 2.83 -7.94 -9.30
N THR A 60 2.82 -7.98 -10.63
CA THR A 60 3.82 -8.71 -11.44
C THR A 60 4.66 -7.79 -12.32
N ARG A 61 4.16 -6.58 -12.59
CA ARG A 61 4.74 -5.62 -13.52
C ARG A 61 4.44 -4.19 -13.09
N LEU A 62 5.30 -3.28 -13.50
CA LEU A 62 5.21 -1.86 -13.25
C LEU A 62 5.26 -1.06 -14.54
N ILE A 63 4.37 -0.09 -14.64
CA ILE A 63 4.46 0.94 -15.67
C ILE A 63 5.25 2.10 -15.08
N VAL A 64 6.46 2.32 -15.59
CA VAL A 64 7.38 3.36 -15.11
C VAL A 64 7.47 4.48 -16.13
N GLU A 65 7.44 5.71 -15.62
CA GLU A 65 7.62 6.93 -16.41
C GLU A 65 9.07 7.41 -16.23
N LEU A 66 9.89 7.28 -17.26
CA LEU A 66 11.27 7.75 -17.26
C LEU A 66 11.29 9.26 -17.55
N GLN A 67 11.82 10.02 -16.60
CA GLN A 67 12.06 11.45 -16.80
C GLN A 67 13.51 11.68 -17.22
N SER A 68 13.69 12.29 -18.39
CA SER A 68 14.98 12.79 -18.88
C SER A 68 14.90 14.30 -18.96
N GLU A 69 15.94 15.00 -18.50
CA GLU A 69 15.99 16.46 -18.60
C GLU A 69 15.79 16.90 -20.07
N GLY A 70 14.82 17.79 -20.29
CA GLY A 70 14.54 18.40 -21.59
C GLY A 70 13.84 17.54 -22.65
N SER A 71 13.46 16.29 -22.36
CA SER A 71 12.78 15.38 -23.31
C SER A 71 11.40 14.94 -22.83
N LYS A 72 10.55 14.47 -23.76
CA LYS A 72 9.27 13.84 -23.42
C LYS A 72 9.52 12.60 -22.54
N SER A 73 8.70 12.45 -21.51
CA SER A 73 8.74 11.24 -20.68
C SER A 73 8.41 10.01 -21.53
N ILE A 74 9.16 8.93 -21.29
CA ILE A 74 8.96 7.64 -21.95
C ILE A 74 8.38 6.69 -20.91
N THR A 75 7.30 6.00 -21.28
CA THR A 75 6.69 4.99 -20.44
C THR A 75 7.23 3.61 -20.82
N VAL A 76 7.67 2.84 -19.83
CA VAL A 76 8.23 1.50 -20.00
C VAL A 76 7.55 0.50 -19.06
N ASP A 77 7.30 -0.71 -19.54
CA ASP A 77 6.87 -1.85 -18.71
C ASP A 77 8.10 -2.54 -18.12
N LEU A 78 8.22 -2.54 -16.80
CA LEU A 78 9.29 -3.20 -16.05
C LEU A 78 8.72 -4.37 -15.24
N SER A 79 9.38 -5.52 -15.37
CA SER A 79 9.15 -6.67 -14.51
C SER A 79 9.77 -6.45 -13.13
N LEU A 80 9.21 -7.07 -12.08
CA LEU A 80 9.71 -6.92 -10.72
C LEU A 80 11.10 -7.50 -10.49
N ASP A 81 11.56 -8.40 -11.36
CA ASP A 81 12.90 -9.00 -11.37
C ASP A 81 13.93 -8.16 -12.14
N TYR A 82 13.57 -6.95 -12.58
CA TYR A 82 14.50 -6.04 -13.24
C TYR A 82 15.75 -5.83 -12.37
N PRO A 83 16.96 -6.10 -12.89
CA PRO A 83 18.19 -5.98 -12.12
C PRO A 83 18.52 -4.51 -11.92
N GLY A 84 18.19 -3.97 -10.76
CA GLY A 84 18.45 -2.58 -10.42
C GLY A 84 18.15 -2.28 -8.96
N LEU A 85 18.90 -1.32 -8.42
CA LEU A 85 18.68 -0.77 -7.09
C LEU A 85 18.20 0.67 -7.22
N PHE A 86 17.14 0.98 -6.48
CA PHE A 86 16.41 2.21 -6.57
C PHE A 86 16.39 2.89 -5.20
N ARG A 87 16.64 4.20 -5.18
CA ARG A 87 16.49 5.04 -4.00
C ARG A 87 15.24 5.90 -4.13
N ILE A 88 14.45 5.94 -3.06
CA ILE A 88 13.22 6.74 -3.01
C ILE A 88 13.59 8.23 -3.04
N VAL A 89 12.85 8.99 -3.84
CA VAL A 89 12.89 10.46 -3.79
C VAL A 89 11.74 10.93 -2.91
N ASP A 90 12.05 11.81 -1.95
CA ASP A 90 11.05 12.38 -1.04
C ASP A 90 9.85 12.94 -1.78
N ASP A 91 8.66 12.46 -1.41
CA ASP A 91 7.41 13.08 -1.83
C ASP A 91 7.15 14.30 -0.95
N LYS A 92 7.25 15.49 -1.54
CA LYS A 92 6.99 16.76 -0.85
C LYS A 92 5.50 17.02 -0.63
N ARG A 93 4.60 16.17 -1.14
CA ARG A 93 3.17 16.31 -0.91
C ARG A 93 2.77 15.71 0.46
N PRO A 94 2.24 16.51 1.40
CA PRO A 94 1.81 15.99 2.69
C PRO A 94 0.62 15.05 2.55
N TYR A 95 0.46 14.17 3.53
CA TYR A 95 -0.84 13.61 3.89
C TYR A 95 -1.58 14.63 4.76
N THR A 96 -2.88 14.73 4.55
CA THR A 96 -3.75 15.73 5.18
C THR A 96 -4.48 15.22 6.42
N SER A 97 -4.39 13.90 6.67
CA SER A 97 -4.97 13.25 7.85
C SER A 97 -4.31 11.91 8.13
N ILE A 98 -4.48 11.42 9.36
CA ILE A 98 -4.05 10.07 9.76
C ILE A 98 -4.81 9.00 8.96
N GLN A 99 -6.09 9.22 8.69
CA GLN A 99 -6.89 8.36 7.82
C GLN A 99 -6.25 8.18 6.43
N GLU A 100 -5.78 9.27 5.82
CA GLU A 100 -5.13 9.21 4.51
C GLU A 100 -3.87 8.33 4.53
N ILE A 101 -3.04 8.44 5.58
CA ILE A 101 -1.85 7.59 5.75
C ILE A 101 -2.27 6.12 5.87
N VAL A 102 -3.23 5.83 6.73
CA VAL A 102 -3.73 4.47 6.99
C VAL A 102 -4.33 3.84 5.74
N ASP A 103 -5.02 4.62 4.91
CA ASP A 103 -5.59 4.15 3.64
C ASP A 103 -4.54 3.96 2.55
N SER A 104 -3.46 4.74 2.61
CA SER A 104 -2.38 4.72 1.62
C SER A 104 -1.32 3.67 1.91
N VAL A 105 -1.09 3.33 3.18
CA VAL A 105 0.05 2.53 3.63
C VAL A 105 -0.40 1.25 4.33
N ARG A 106 0.34 0.17 4.12
CA ARG A 106 0.13 -1.08 4.84
C ARG A 106 0.71 -0.98 6.24
N ILE A 107 -0.17 -0.94 7.25
CA ILE A 107 0.20 -0.99 8.66
C ILE A 107 0.18 -2.44 9.14
N SER A 108 1.33 -2.93 9.61
CA SER A 108 1.48 -4.27 10.21
C SER A 108 2.71 -4.32 11.13
N PRO A 109 2.59 -4.73 12.40
CA PRO A 109 3.69 -4.74 13.36
C PRO A 109 4.86 -5.66 12.94
N GLU A 110 4.64 -6.59 12.03
CA GLU A 110 5.66 -7.52 11.50
C GLU A 110 6.37 -7.00 10.24
N CYS A 111 5.93 -5.86 9.70
CA CYS A 111 6.49 -5.27 8.50
C CYS A 111 7.82 -4.57 8.80
N LEU A 112 8.94 -5.22 8.43
CA LEU A 112 10.26 -4.60 8.42
C LEU A 112 10.27 -3.46 7.39
N GLY A 113 10.82 -2.29 7.77
CA GLY A 113 10.95 -1.15 6.86
C GLY A 113 9.66 -0.34 6.63
N GLN A 114 8.66 -0.45 7.52
CA GLN A 114 7.53 0.47 7.54
C GLN A 114 8.00 1.94 7.46
N PRO A 115 7.29 2.78 6.68
CA PRO A 115 7.61 4.19 6.63
C PRO A 115 7.40 4.85 8.00
N GLU A 116 8.32 5.73 8.35
CA GLU A 116 8.15 6.68 9.44
C GLU A 116 7.56 7.98 8.90
N PHE A 117 6.87 8.69 9.77
CA PHE A 117 6.23 9.96 9.46
C PHE A 117 6.62 11.01 10.48
N TYR A 118 6.51 12.26 10.09
CA TYR A 118 6.63 13.40 10.99
C TYR A 118 5.57 14.45 10.65
N CYS A 119 5.29 15.33 11.60
CA CYS A 119 4.45 16.50 11.40
C CYS A 119 5.25 17.78 11.73
N PRO A 120 5.12 18.88 10.95
CA PRO A 120 5.83 20.13 11.23
C PRO A 120 5.37 20.83 12.51
N GLU A 121 4.18 20.50 12.99
CA GLU A 121 3.61 21.05 14.21
C GLU A 121 3.61 20.01 15.33
N LYS A 122 3.58 20.47 16.59
CA LYS A 122 3.45 19.57 17.74
C LYS A 122 2.07 18.91 17.76
N LEU A 123 2.03 17.61 18.01
CA LEU A 123 0.80 16.84 18.14
C LEU A 123 0.51 16.57 19.63
N GLN A 124 -0.52 17.23 20.17
CA GLN A 124 -0.94 17.07 21.56
C GLN A 124 -1.96 15.93 21.69
N LEU A 125 -1.65 14.96 22.56
CA LEU A 125 -2.42 13.74 22.78
C LEU A 125 -2.60 13.51 24.29
N PRO A 126 -3.58 12.68 24.72
CA PRO A 126 -3.79 12.40 26.14
C PRO A 126 -2.56 11.82 26.86
N GLU A 127 -1.78 11.00 26.15
CA GLU A 127 -0.59 10.31 26.67
C GLU A 127 0.66 11.22 26.69
N GLY A 128 0.57 12.40 26.06
CA GLY A 128 1.67 13.36 26.01
C GLY A 128 1.70 14.16 24.71
N THR A 129 2.90 14.53 24.25
CA THR A 129 3.05 15.33 23.03
C THR A 129 4.14 14.73 22.16
N ILE A 130 3.83 14.54 20.87
CA ILE A 130 4.83 14.31 19.82
C ILE A 130 5.30 15.68 19.36
N GLN A 131 6.60 15.92 19.41
CA GLN A 131 7.17 17.23 19.08
C GLN A 131 7.13 17.48 17.58
N ALA A 132 7.22 18.75 17.18
CA ALA A 132 7.40 19.11 15.78
C ALA A 132 8.66 18.44 15.21
N GLU A 133 8.57 17.95 13.97
CA GLU A 133 9.65 17.23 13.24
C GLU A 133 10.09 15.90 13.90
N GLU A 134 9.39 15.44 14.94
CA GLU A 134 9.70 14.16 15.58
C GLU A 134 9.12 13.01 14.75
N SER A 135 9.94 12.00 14.47
CA SER A 135 9.50 10.84 13.70
C SER A 135 8.68 9.87 14.55
N PHE A 136 7.66 9.29 13.92
CA PHE A 136 6.78 8.29 14.52
C PHE A 136 6.33 7.27 13.49
N ARG A 137 5.96 6.08 13.96
CA ARG A 137 5.50 4.97 13.11
C ARG A 137 4.11 4.52 13.51
N LEU A 138 3.24 4.29 12.54
CA LEU A 138 1.91 3.74 12.77
C LEU A 138 2.00 2.21 12.89
N THR A 139 1.55 1.63 14.00
CA THR A 139 1.81 0.23 14.34
C THR A 139 0.57 -0.65 14.35
N ALA A 140 -0.55 -0.17 14.90
CA ALA A 140 -1.78 -0.93 15.02
C ALA A 140 -3.01 -0.05 14.88
N ILE A 141 -4.02 -0.51 14.14
CA ILE A 141 -5.32 0.16 14.02
C ILE A 141 -6.28 -0.47 15.03
N ARG A 142 -6.99 0.36 15.80
CA ARG A 142 -7.99 -0.05 16.79
C ARG A 142 -9.33 0.58 16.47
N THR A 143 -10.41 -0.18 16.62
CA THR A 143 -11.77 0.35 16.47
C THR A 143 -12.56 0.00 17.72
N GLU A 144 -12.96 1.03 18.47
CA GLU A 144 -13.72 0.88 19.70
C GLU A 144 -14.98 1.75 19.63
N HIS A 145 -16.15 1.14 19.83
CA HIS A 145 -17.43 1.85 19.85
C HIS A 145 -17.73 2.75 18.63
N GLY A 146 -17.14 2.43 17.46
CA GLY A 146 -17.30 3.20 16.22
C GLY A 146 -16.31 4.35 16.05
N ASP A 147 -15.49 4.66 17.06
CA ASP A 147 -14.35 5.57 16.93
C ASP A 147 -13.11 4.73 16.57
N SER A 148 -12.41 5.14 15.52
CA SER A 148 -11.26 4.39 15.00
C SER A 148 -9.98 5.19 15.24
N HIS A 149 -8.99 4.49 15.77
CA HIS A 149 -7.73 5.02 16.25
C HIS A 149 -6.56 4.23 15.65
N VAL A 150 -5.37 4.82 15.72
CA VAL A 150 -4.11 4.15 15.40
C VAL A 150 -3.10 4.39 16.51
N ASP A 151 -2.37 3.35 16.86
CA ASP A 151 -1.23 3.42 17.77
C ASP A 151 0.00 3.89 16.99
N CYS A 152 0.58 4.98 17.44
CA CYS A 152 1.83 5.53 16.95
C CYS A 152 2.96 5.23 17.93
N GLU A 153 4.08 4.70 17.45
CA GLU A 153 5.30 4.46 18.22
C GLU A 153 6.31 5.57 17.93
N VAL A 154 6.84 6.19 18.98
CA VAL A 154 7.95 7.15 18.94
C VAL A 154 9.12 6.58 19.74
N THR A 155 10.32 6.58 19.15
CA THR A 155 11.53 6.11 19.82
C THR A 155 12.33 7.31 20.35
N ARG A 156 12.48 7.40 21.67
CA ARG A 156 13.24 8.47 22.35
C ARG A 156 14.27 7.87 23.27
N LYS A 157 15.56 8.17 23.05
CA LYS A 157 16.67 7.68 23.91
C LYS A 157 16.55 6.16 24.18
N ASP A 158 16.38 5.39 23.11
CA ASP A 158 16.21 3.93 23.12
C ASP A 158 14.95 3.40 23.87
N SER A 159 14.03 4.29 24.24
CA SER A 159 12.75 3.97 24.86
C SER A 159 11.59 4.22 23.91
N LYS A 160 10.73 3.21 23.73
CA LYS A 160 9.53 3.28 22.90
C LYS A 160 8.36 3.88 23.68
N HIS A 161 7.73 4.89 23.10
CA HIS A 161 6.54 5.53 23.65
C HIS A 161 5.39 5.34 22.67
N ILE A 162 4.25 4.85 23.17
CA ILE A 162 3.07 4.60 22.36
C ILE A 162 2.06 5.72 22.60
N PHE A 163 1.51 6.25 21.53
CA PHE A 163 0.49 7.29 21.53
C PHE A 163 -0.72 6.83 20.72
N THR A 164 -1.93 7.19 21.14
CA THR A 164 -3.15 6.83 20.41
C THR A 164 -3.68 8.05 19.66
N VAL A 165 -3.77 7.96 18.33
CA VAL A 165 -4.26 9.07 17.49
C VAL A 165 -5.56 8.67 16.81
N LYS A 166 -6.56 9.56 16.81
CA LYS A 166 -7.79 9.34 16.05
C LYS A 166 -7.50 9.34 14.56
N LEU A 167 -8.12 8.44 13.81
CA LEU A 167 -8.02 8.42 12.34
C LEU A 167 -8.56 9.71 11.72
N SER A 168 -9.59 10.31 12.33
CA SER A 168 -10.17 11.60 11.92
C SER A 168 -9.28 12.81 12.19
N HIS A 169 -8.11 12.63 12.83
CA HIS A 169 -7.20 13.73 13.09
C HIS A 169 -6.59 14.25 11.77
N THR A 170 -6.78 15.55 11.54
CA THR A 170 -6.30 16.28 10.35
C THR A 170 -5.05 17.08 10.68
N GLY A 171 -4.13 17.18 9.73
CA GLY A 171 -2.87 17.90 9.86
C GLY A 171 -1.97 17.58 8.67
N GLU A 172 -0.83 18.25 8.57
CA GLU A 172 0.18 17.91 7.58
C GLU A 172 1.13 16.86 8.13
N PHE A 173 1.24 15.75 7.42
CA PHE A 173 2.16 14.65 7.74
C PHE A 173 3.01 14.33 6.53
N TYR A 174 4.29 14.10 6.76
CA TYR A 174 5.26 13.81 5.71
C TYR A 174 5.92 12.47 6.01
N GLU A 175 6.21 11.69 4.97
CA GLU A 175 7.02 10.47 5.13
C GLU A 175 8.48 10.90 5.33
N CYS A 176 9.14 10.31 6.33
CA CYS A 176 10.56 10.53 6.55
C CYS A 176 11.38 10.03 5.35
N ALA A 177 12.45 10.75 5.03
CA ALA A 177 13.42 10.30 4.04
C ALA A 177 14.07 8.99 4.50
N ASP A 178 14.40 8.15 3.54
CA ASP A 178 15.08 6.87 3.76
C ASP A 178 16.17 6.71 2.70
N ASP A 179 17.41 6.59 3.17
CA ASP A 179 18.60 6.49 2.33
C ASP A 179 18.93 5.05 1.91
N GLN A 180 17.99 4.12 2.08
CA GLN A 180 18.12 2.73 1.63
C GLN A 180 17.91 2.56 0.13
N PHE A 181 18.44 1.44 -0.36
CA PHE A 181 18.27 0.97 -1.73
C PHE A 181 17.32 -0.21 -1.78
N TYR A 182 16.44 -0.19 -2.77
CA TYR A 182 15.36 -1.16 -2.92
C TYR A 182 15.36 -1.76 -4.32
N THR A 183 15.03 -3.04 -4.41
CA THR A 183 14.58 -3.66 -5.65
C THR A 183 13.16 -3.20 -6.02
N LEU A 184 12.73 -3.40 -7.27
CA LEU A 184 11.34 -3.11 -7.66
C LEU A 184 10.33 -3.96 -6.85
N GLY A 185 10.68 -5.21 -6.56
CA GLY A 185 9.85 -6.10 -5.73
C GLY A 185 9.60 -5.51 -4.34
N GLU A 186 10.67 -5.10 -3.64
CA GLU A 186 10.57 -4.50 -2.30
C GLU A 186 9.78 -3.18 -2.31
N LEU A 187 10.01 -2.34 -3.34
CA LEU A 187 9.26 -1.10 -3.50
C LEU A 187 7.75 -1.37 -3.60
N VAL A 188 7.36 -2.35 -4.41
CA VAL A 188 5.96 -2.70 -4.65
C VAL A 188 5.29 -3.31 -3.45
N GLU A 189 6.01 -4.15 -2.72
CA GLU A 189 5.46 -4.86 -1.58
C GLU A 189 5.24 -3.93 -0.37
N TRP A 190 6.14 -2.97 -0.15
CA TRP A 190 6.17 -2.20 1.11
C TRP A 190 6.21 -0.68 0.96
N LYS A 191 6.70 -0.15 -0.17
CA LYS A 191 6.91 1.29 -0.37
C LYS A 191 5.94 1.92 -1.38
N MET A 192 5.08 1.15 -2.03
CA MET A 192 4.04 1.71 -2.91
C MET A 192 2.82 2.13 -2.08
N ARG A 193 2.49 3.41 -2.16
CA ARG A 193 1.34 4.00 -1.45
C ARG A 193 0.11 3.94 -2.35
N LYS A 194 -1.01 3.45 -1.84
CA LYS A 194 -2.27 3.39 -2.60
C LYS A 194 -2.66 4.81 -3.05
N GLY A 195 -2.90 4.98 -4.35
CA GLY A 195 -3.36 6.25 -4.93
C GLY A 195 -2.28 7.34 -5.10
N ARG A 196 -1.01 7.06 -4.81
CA ARG A 196 0.11 8.00 -5.04
C ARG A 196 1.14 7.43 -6.00
N LYS A 197 1.77 8.29 -6.79
CA LYS A 197 2.97 7.94 -7.58
C LYS A 197 4.19 7.93 -6.66
N ARG A 198 5.14 7.03 -6.91
CA ARG A 198 6.43 6.98 -6.21
C ARG A 198 7.54 7.34 -7.19
N THR A 199 8.32 8.36 -6.86
CA THR A 199 9.50 8.75 -7.64
C THR A 199 10.73 8.07 -7.05
N VAL A 200 11.56 7.50 -7.91
CA VAL A 200 12.81 6.86 -7.52
C VAL A 200 13.94 7.30 -8.44
N THR A 201 15.16 7.24 -7.93
CA THR A 201 16.40 7.34 -8.72
C THR A 201 17.02 5.95 -8.80
N TRP A 202 17.59 5.59 -9.94
CA TRP A 202 18.34 4.34 -10.07
C TRP A 202 19.84 4.64 -9.98
N LEU A 203 20.60 3.72 -9.39
CA LEU A 203 22.05 3.73 -9.51
C LEU A 203 22.46 2.94 -10.75
N CYS A 204 23.29 3.54 -11.60
CA CYS A 204 23.99 2.84 -12.69
C CYS A 204 25.17 2.04 -12.14
#